data_AF-A0A537MYA1-F1
#
_entry.id   AF-A0A537MYA1-F1
#
_cell.length_a   1.000
_cell.length_b   1.000
_cell.length_c   1.000
_cell.angle_alpha   90.00
_cell.angle_beta   90.00
_cell.angle_gamma   90.00
#
_symmetry.space_group_name_H-M   'P 1'
#
loop_
_entity.id
_entity.type
_entity.pdbx_description
1 polymer ?
#
loop_
_entity_poly.entity_id
_entity_poly.type
_entity_poly.pdbx_seq_one_letter_code
_entity_poly.pdbx_strand_id
1 'polypeptide(L)'
;LVLHAPGDRFHQRTTGAARWGLISISPDDLKRYVRTLLDADPTTGSAQLFRPSAHSSAALLRLQSQAARLARTKPTLLARREVRRGLEQELIHALVTGLGAAEAVCRPAWRRRATIMGRFEDALAAHDNSQPLSALCAEIGVPARTLRVCCAAYLGCSPLEYARLRRLNLARLTLIKADPRATSVAEVARSHGFSQPGRFAGAYRRLFGEAPLTTLLRRKSISAESA
;
A
#
# COMPACT_ATOMS: atom_id res chain seq x y z
N LEU A 1 -4.48 -3.01 -15.05
CA LEU A 1 -4.58 -1.76 -14.25
C LEU A 1 -5.41 -2.05 -13.02
N VAL A 2 -5.02 -1.51 -11.87
CA VAL A 2 -5.85 -1.58 -10.67
C VAL A 2 -6.25 -0.17 -10.32
N LEU A 3 -7.55 0.09 -10.27
CA LEU A 3 -8.10 1.38 -9.83
C LEU A 3 -8.42 1.26 -8.35
N HIS A 4 -7.97 2.21 -7.55
CA HIS A 4 -8.26 2.30 -6.12
C HIS A 4 -9.13 3.52 -5.85
N ALA A 5 -10.20 3.35 -5.08
CA ALA A 5 -10.90 4.49 -4.52
C ALA A 5 -10.11 5.05 -3.33
N PRO A 6 -10.32 6.33 -2.96
CA PRO A 6 -9.74 6.88 -1.74
C PRO A 6 -10.11 6.02 -0.53
N GLY A 7 -9.11 5.61 0.26
CA GLY A 7 -9.29 4.75 1.44
C GLY A 7 -9.38 3.25 1.15
N ASP A 8 -9.44 2.83 -0.12
CA ASP A 8 -9.42 1.41 -0.46
C ASP A 8 -8.09 0.76 -0.06
N ARG A 9 -8.19 -0.43 0.53
CA ARG A 9 -7.05 -1.27 0.86
C ARG A 9 -6.90 -2.35 -0.18
N PHE A 10 -5.75 -2.37 -0.84
CA PHE A 10 -5.43 -3.39 -1.83
C PHE A 10 -4.10 -4.04 -1.51
N HIS A 11 -4.11 -5.37 -1.50
CA HIS A 11 -2.92 -6.16 -1.36
C HIS A 11 -2.67 -6.88 -2.66
N GLN A 12 -1.45 -6.78 -3.19
CA GLN A 12 -1.03 -7.58 -4.33
C GLN A 12 0.24 -8.33 -4.01
N ARG A 13 0.23 -9.61 -4.36
CA ARG A 13 1.41 -10.48 -4.26
C ARG A 13 1.92 -10.78 -5.65
N THR A 14 3.22 -10.58 -5.85
CA THR A 14 3.95 -11.01 -7.05
C THR A 14 4.95 -12.08 -6.67
N THR A 15 5.02 -13.16 -7.46
CA THR A 15 5.91 -14.31 -7.22
C THR A 15 7.26 -14.21 -7.93
N GLY A 16 7.52 -13.09 -8.62
CA GLY A 16 8.77 -12.85 -9.35
C GLY A 16 9.07 -11.36 -9.49
N ALA A 17 10.12 -11.03 -10.25
CA ALA A 17 10.50 -9.66 -10.53
C ALA A 17 9.33 -8.90 -11.19
N ALA A 18 8.89 -7.83 -10.55
CA ALA A 18 7.78 -7.01 -11.02
C ALA A 18 8.19 -5.53 -11.03
N ARG A 19 7.73 -4.81 -12.05
CA ARG A 19 7.85 -3.34 -12.13
C ARG A 19 6.47 -2.74 -11.96
N TRP A 20 6.39 -1.77 -11.05
CA TRP A 20 5.14 -1.09 -10.73
C TRP A 20 5.18 0.34 -11.23
N GLY A 21 4.04 0.80 -11.74
CA GLY A 21 3.78 2.20 -11.99
C GLY A 21 2.55 2.63 -11.21
N LEU A 22 2.63 3.79 -10.56
CA LEU A 22 1.52 4.42 -9.88
C LEU A 22 1.18 5.72 -10.60
N ILE A 23 -0.11 5.91 -10.87
CA ILE A 23 -0.68 7.18 -11.34
C ILE A 23 -1.76 7.54 -10.34
N SER A 24 -1.66 8.73 -9.75
CA SER A 24 -2.66 9.30 -8.85
C SER A 24 -3.40 10.42 -9.57
N ILE A 25 -4.73 10.38 -9.53
CA ILE A 25 -5.61 11.42 -10.09
C ILE A 25 -6.71 11.70 -9.06
N SER A 26 -7.17 12.95 -8.98
CA SER A 26 -8.30 13.26 -8.10
C SER A 26 -9.57 12.55 -8.61
N PRO A 27 -10.50 12.14 -7.72
CA PRO A 27 -11.75 11.53 -8.15
C PRO A 27 -12.58 12.44 -9.06
N ASP A 28 -12.53 13.75 -8.83
CA ASP A 28 -13.28 14.74 -9.60
C ASP A 28 -12.70 14.94 -11.00
N ASP A 29 -11.37 14.99 -11.10
CA ASP A 29 -10.69 15.03 -12.40
C ASP A 29 -10.96 13.75 -13.19
N LEU A 30 -10.86 12.59 -12.55
CA LEU A 30 -11.16 11.31 -13.21
C LEU A 30 -12.60 11.29 -13.74
N LYS A 31 -13.59 11.72 -12.93
CA LYS A 31 -14.98 11.87 -13.36
C LYS A 31 -15.13 12.80 -14.55
N ARG A 32 -14.48 13.96 -14.50
CA ARG A 32 -14.50 14.94 -15.58
C ARG A 32 -13.94 14.33 -16.88
N TYR A 33 -12.78 13.69 -16.82
CA TYR A 33 -12.14 13.11 -18.02
C TYR A 33 -12.89 11.90 -18.57
N VAL A 34 -13.40 11.01 -17.72
CA VAL A 34 -14.20 9.86 -18.16
C VAL A 34 -15.48 10.32 -18.86
N ARG A 35 -16.20 11.31 -18.29
CA ARG A 35 -17.38 11.90 -18.95
C ARG A 35 -17.02 12.56 -20.28
N THR A 36 -15.91 13.30 -20.31
CA THR A 36 -15.51 14.04 -21.52
C THR A 36 -15.03 13.11 -22.65
N LEU A 37 -14.32 12.03 -22.32
CA LEU A 37 -13.64 11.19 -23.31
C LEU A 37 -14.40 9.90 -23.66
N LEU A 38 -15.25 9.39 -22.77
CA LEU A 38 -15.94 8.11 -22.92
C LEU A 38 -17.47 8.22 -22.84
N ASP A 39 -18.02 9.41 -22.57
CA ASP A 39 -19.45 9.63 -22.34
C ASP A 39 -20.06 8.62 -21.35
N ALA A 40 -19.31 8.33 -20.28
CA ALA A 40 -19.67 7.34 -19.27
C ALA A 40 -19.53 7.93 -17.86
N ASP A 41 -20.24 7.33 -16.89
CA ASP A 41 -20.03 7.61 -15.48
C ASP A 41 -19.02 6.61 -14.89
N PRO A 42 -17.93 7.06 -14.25
CA PRO A 42 -16.99 6.13 -13.63
C PRO A 42 -17.63 5.51 -12.38
N THR A 43 -17.67 4.18 -12.35
CA THR A 43 -18.01 3.46 -11.12
C THR A 43 -16.95 3.75 -10.05
N THR A 44 -17.25 4.68 -9.16
CA THR A 44 -16.39 5.09 -8.05
C THR A 44 -16.97 4.46 -6.78
N GLY A 45 -16.24 3.51 -6.16
CA GLY A 45 -16.72 2.92 -4.91
C GLY A 45 -16.06 1.63 -4.46
N SER A 46 -15.21 1.00 -5.29
CA SER A 46 -14.42 -0.16 -4.87
C SER A 46 -13.23 -0.39 -5.78
N ALA A 47 -12.16 -0.98 -5.25
CA ALA A 47 -11.01 -1.35 -6.05
C ALA A 47 -11.40 -2.28 -7.21
N GLN A 48 -11.06 -1.88 -8.43
CA GLN A 48 -11.41 -2.60 -9.65
C GLN A 48 -10.15 -3.02 -10.40
N LEU A 49 -10.14 -4.30 -10.80
CA LEU A 49 -9.10 -4.83 -11.67
C LEU A 49 -9.56 -4.72 -13.11
N PHE A 50 -8.82 -3.97 -13.90
CA PHE A 50 -9.04 -3.81 -15.33
C PHE A 50 -7.95 -4.53 -16.09
N ARG A 51 -8.33 -5.25 -17.14
CA ARG A 51 -7.39 -5.80 -18.11
C ARG A 51 -7.52 -5.01 -19.42
N PRO A 52 -6.81 -3.88 -19.57
CA PRO A 52 -6.79 -3.15 -20.83
C PRO A 52 -6.22 -4.02 -21.95
N SER A 53 -6.53 -3.64 -23.18
CA SER A 53 -5.93 -4.24 -24.37
C SER A 53 -4.40 -4.14 -24.35
N ALA A 54 -3.72 -4.99 -25.13
CA ALA A 54 -2.27 -4.96 -25.24
C ALA A 54 -1.77 -3.59 -25.74
N HIS A 55 -2.50 -2.97 -26.67
CA HIS A 55 -2.18 -1.65 -27.21
C HIS A 55 -2.25 -0.56 -26.13
N SER A 56 -3.38 -0.48 -25.39
CA SER A 56 -3.56 0.51 -24.32
C SER A 56 -2.54 0.30 -23.19
N SER A 57 -2.23 -0.95 -22.87
CA SER A 57 -1.19 -1.29 -21.88
C SER A 57 0.20 -0.80 -22.30
N ALA A 58 0.58 -1.05 -23.57
CA ALA A 58 1.87 -0.63 -24.09
C ALA A 58 2.00 0.89 -24.14
N ALA A 59 0.94 1.60 -24.55
CA ALA A 59 0.91 3.06 -24.56
C ALA A 59 1.11 3.65 -23.16
N LEU A 60 0.38 3.13 -22.16
CA LEU A 60 0.49 3.56 -20.76
C LEU A 60 1.88 3.32 -20.18
N LEU A 61 2.43 2.11 -20.37
CA LEU A 61 3.77 1.78 -19.87
C LEU A 61 4.84 2.64 -20.54
N ARG A 62 4.72 2.90 -21.84
CA ARG A 62 5.63 3.80 -22.58
C ARG A 62 5.60 5.20 -21.98
N LEU A 63 4.43 5.82 -21.87
CA LEU A 63 4.29 7.18 -21.32
C LEU A 63 4.78 7.27 -19.87
N GLN A 64 4.44 6.29 -19.03
CA GLN A 64 4.90 6.24 -17.65
C GLN A 64 6.42 6.11 -17.54
N SER A 65 7.04 5.29 -18.41
CA SER A 65 8.50 5.14 -18.46
C SER A 65 9.20 6.42 -18.94
N GLN A 66 8.59 7.14 -19.90
CA GLN A 66 9.11 8.41 -20.40
C GLN A 66 9.03 9.49 -19.32
N ALA A 67 7.90 9.58 -18.62
CA ALA A 67 7.71 10.49 -17.49
C ALA A 67 8.74 10.24 -16.37
N ALA A 68 8.89 8.97 -15.96
CA ALA A 68 9.85 8.59 -14.92
C ALA A 68 11.30 8.86 -15.35
N ARG A 69 11.64 8.61 -16.61
CA ARG A 69 12.97 8.91 -17.16
C ARG A 69 13.23 10.41 -17.17
N LEU A 70 12.27 11.22 -17.63
CA LEU A 70 12.39 12.68 -17.67
C LEU A 70 12.57 13.27 -16.27
N ALA A 71 11.80 12.78 -15.29
CA ALA A 71 11.92 13.17 -13.90
C ALA A 71 13.31 12.89 -13.32
N ARG A 72 13.91 11.76 -13.71
CA ARG A 72 15.24 11.36 -13.23
C ARG A 72 16.39 12.07 -13.94
N THR A 73 16.28 12.33 -15.25
CA THR A 73 17.40 12.85 -16.05
C THR A 73 17.36 14.35 -16.28
N LYS A 74 16.17 14.96 -16.35
CA LYS A 74 15.99 16.39 -16.66
C LYS A 74 14.81 16.99 -15.86
N PRO A 75 14.89 17.02 -14.51
CA PRO A 75 13.80 17.53 -13.68
C PRO A 75 13.43 19.00 -13.96
N THR A 76 14.39 19.80 -14.42
CA THR A 76 14.17 21.21 -14.81
C THR A 76 13.20 21.38 -15.98
N LEU A 77 13.06 20.38 -16.85
CA LEU A 77 12.05 20.42 -17.92
C LEU A 77 10.63 20.22 -17.39
N LEU A 78 10.46 19.44 -16.32
CA LEU A 78 9.16 19.27 -15.65
C LEU A 78 8.74 20.50 -14.86
N ALA A 79 9.67 21.41 -14.55
CA ALA A 79 9.34 22.70 -13.95
C ALA A 79 8.58 23.62 -14.94
N ARG A 80 8.75 23.40 -16.25
CA ARG A 80 8.01 24.14 -17.28
C ARG A 80 6.56 23.67 -17.30
N ARG A 81 5.63 24.61 -17.14
CA ARG A 81 4.20 24.34 -16.99
C ARG A 81 3.63 23.62 -18.21
N GLU A 82 4.11 23.95 -19.40
CA GLU A 82 3.67 23.44 -20.69
C GLU A 82 4.02 21.96 -20.83
N VAL A 83 5.27 21.62 -20.51
CA VAL A 83 5.78 20.24 -20.56
C VAL A 83 5.04 19.36 -19.55
N ARG A 84 4.87 19.86 -18.32
CA ARG A 84 4.11 19.15 -17.27
C ARG A 84 2.67 18.91 -17.70
N ARG A 85 1.99 19.93 -18.20
CA ARG A 85 0.59 19.83 -18.65
C ARG A 85 0.44 18.87 -19.83
N GLY A 86 1.31 18.95 -20.83
CA GLY A 86 1.25 18.05 -21.99
C GLY A 86 1.38 16.58 -21.58
N LEU A 87 2.39 16.28 -20.77
CA LEU A 87 2.63 14.92 -20.26
C LEU A 87 1.49 14.41 -19.38
N GLU A 88 0.96 15.29 -18.52
CA GLU A 88 -0.20 14.99 -17.67
C GLU A 88 -1.43 14.64 -18.53
N GLN A 89 -1.74 15.46 -19.55
CA GLN A 89 -2.88 15.23 -20.44
C GLN A 89 -2.71 13.94 -21.25
N GLU A 90 -1.52 13.65 -21.77
CA GLU A 90 -1.25 12.41 -22.50
C GLU A 90 -1.42 11.17 -21.60
N LEU A 91 -0.91 11.23 -20.36
CA LEU A 91 -1.05 10.14 -19.39
C LEU A 91 -2.53 9.93 -19.01
N ILE A 92 -3.26 11.00 -18.75
CA ILE A 92 -4.69 10.94 -18.40
C ILE A 92 -5.50 10.39 -19.58
N HIS A 93 -5.24 10.87 -20.79
CA HIS A 93 -5.93 10.40 -21.99
C HIS A 93 -5.68 8.90 -22.21
N ALA A 94 -4.42 8.46 -22.17
CA ALA A 94 -4.07 7.04 -22.29
C ALA A 94 -4.69 6.18 -21.17
N LEU A 95 -4.79 6.73 -19.96
CA LEU A 95 -5.42 6.05 -18.82
C LEU A 95 -6.91 5.87 -19.06
N VAL A 96 -7.62 6.95 -19.40
CA VAL A 96 -9.07 6.94 -19.57
C VAL A 96 -9.45 6.08 -20.77
N THR A 97 -8.82 6.25 -21.93
CA THR A 97 -9.03 5.38 -23.10
C THR A 97 -8.73 3.91 -22.78
N GLY A 98 -7.68 3.67 -21.99
CA GLY A 98 -7.34 2.33 -21.51
C GLY A 98 -8.39 1.72 -20.58
N LEU A 99 -9.03 2.51 -19.73
CA LEU A 99 -10.12 2.07 -18.84
C LEU A 99 -11.40 1.79 -19.64
N GLY A 100 -11.76 2.64 -20.61
CA GLY A 100 -12.94 2.45 -21.46
C GLY A 100 -12.87 1.20 -22.34
N ALA A 101 -11.67 0.85 -22.81
CA ALA A 101 -11.42 -0.36 -23.59
C ALA A 101 -11.12 -1.61 -22.73
N ALA A 102 -11.09 -1.49 -21.40
CA ALA A 102 -10.76 -2.60 -20.52
C ALA A 102 -12.01 -3.32 -20.05
N GLU A 103 -11.97 -4.65 -20.12
CA GLU A 103 -12.96 -5.46 -19.43
C GLU A 103 -12.70 -5.41 -17.91
N ALA A 104 -13.76 -5.12 -17.15
CA ALA A 104 -13.73 -5.21 -15.70
C ALA A 104 -13.58 -6.69 -15.30
N VAL A 105 -12.42 -7.06 -14.76
CA VAL A 105 -12.17 -8.40 -14.23
C VAL A 105 -12.76 -8.47 -12.82
N CYS A 106 -14.09 -8.52 -12.75
CA CYS A 106 -14.79 -8.72 -11.50
C CYS A 106 -14.73 -10.21 -11.14
N ARG A 107 -13.78 -10.61 -10.30
CA ARG A 107 -13.82 -11.95 -9.67
C ARG A 107 -14.61 -11.85 -8.36
N PRO A 108 -15.86 -12.37 -8.26
CA PRO A 108 -16.67 -12.24 -7.04
C PRO A 108 -15.96 -12.80 -5.79
N ALA A 109 -15.19 -13.87 -5.97
CA ALA A 109 -14.38 -14.47 -4.92
C ALA A 109 -13.26 -13.54 -4.41
N TRP A 110 -12.73 -12.64 -5.24
CA TRP A 110 -11.77 -11.62 -4.81
C TRP A 110 -12.45 -10.58 -3.93
N ARG A 111 -13.61 -10.05 -4.36
CA ARG A 111 -14.37 -9.06 -3.59
C ARG A 111 -14.69 -9.55 -2.18
N ARG A 112 -15.22 -10.77 -2.07
CA ARG A 112 -15.54 -11.37 -0.76
C ARG A 112 -14.31 -11.50 0.14
N ARG A 113 -13.16 -11.92 -0.42
CA ARG A 113 -11.90 -11.99 0.33
C ARG A 113 -11.40 -10.61 0.74
N ALA A 114 -11.45 -9.62 -0.16
CA ALA A 114 -11.08 -8.25 0.13
C ALA A 114 -11.94 -7.64 1.25
N THR A 115 -13.25 -7.89 1.26
CA THR A 115 -14.14 -7.45 2.35
C THR A 115 -13.78 -8.10 3.69
N ILE A 116 -13.53 -9.41 3.71
CA ILE A 116 -13.08 -10.12 4.93
C ILE A 116 -11.75 -9.54 5.42
N MET A 117 -10.82 -9.29 4.49
CA MET A 117 -9.51 -8.75 4.82
C MET A 117 -9.56 -7.30 5.31
N GLY A 118 -10.42 -6.46 4.72
CA GLY A 118 -10.68 -5.10 5.21
C GLY A 118 -11.16 -5.11 6.66
N ARG A 119 -12.18 -5.92 6.97
CA ARG A 119 -12.69 -6.09 8.34
C ARG A 119 -11.63 -6.62 9.30
N PHE A 120 -10.80 -7.56 8.87
CA PHE A 120 -9.70 -8.10 9.68
C PHE A 120 -8.66 -7.04 10.01
N GLU A 121 -8.28 -6.21 9.04
CA GLU A 121 -7.35 -5.11 9.25
C GLU A 121 -7.94 -3.99 10.13
N ASP A 122 -9.24 -3.73 10.00
CA ASP A 122 -9.96 -2.79 10.87
C ASP A 122 -9.99 -3.28 12.32
N ALA A 123 -10.32 -4.55 12.54
CA ALA A 123 -10.28 -5.16 13.87
C ALA A 123 -8.86 -5.13 14.47
N LEU A 124 -7.83 -5.40 13.65
CA LEU A 124 -6.44 -5.25 14.09
C LEU A 124 -6.06 -3.81 14.43
N ALA A 125 -6.60 -2.82 13.70
CA ALA A 125 -6.35 -1.41 13.96
C ALA A 125 -7.06 -0.92 15.22
N ALA A 126 -8.30 -1.34 15.45
CA ALA A 126 -9.10 -0.93 16.60
C ALA A 126 -8.51 -1.39 17.95
N HIS A 127 -7.76 -2.50 17.96
CA HIS A 127 -7.24 -3.11 19.20
C HIS A 127 -5.71 -3.18 19.27
N ASP A 128 -5.01 -2.27 18.58
CA ASP A 128 -3.55 -2.19 18.55
C ASP A 128 -2.84 -3.53 18.24
N ASN A 129 -3.48 -4.40 17.46
CA ASN A 129 -3.00 -5.75 17.11
C ASN A 129 -2.75 -6.68 18.31
N SER A 130 -3.33 -6.39 19.47
CA SER A 130 -3.12 -7.14 20.71
C SER A 130 -4.11 -8.28 20.90
N GLN A 131 -5.24 -8.25 20.19
CA GLN A 131 -6.31 -9.22 20.37
C GLN A 131 -5.94 -10.64 19.91
N PRO A 132 -6.46 -11.68 20.61
CA PRO A 132 -6.32 -13.05 20.18
C PRO A 132 -7.11 -13.30 18.88
N LEU A 133 -6.65 -14.27 18.09
CA LEU A 133 -7.28 -14.62 16.81
C LEU A 133 -8.77 -14.99 16.97
N SER A 134 -9.16 -15.61 18.09
CA SER A 134 -10.55 -15.97 18.38
C SER A 134 -11.46 -14.74 18.48
N ALA A 135 -11.01 -13.69 19.19
CA ALA A 135 -11.74 -12.42 19.31
C ALA A 135 -11.88 -11.74 17.96
N LEU A 136 -10.79 -11.67 17.18
CA LEU A 136 -10.81 -11.13 15.82
C LEU A 136 -11.81 -11.88 14.93
N CYS A 137 -11.85 -13.22 15.01
CA CYS A 137 -12.79 -14.05 14.26
C CYS A 137 -14.26 -13.79 14.65
N ALA A 138 -14.53 -13.60 15.93
CA ALA A 138 -15.86 -13.27 16.44
C ALA A 138 -16.32 -11.88 15.94
N GLU A 139 -15.43 -10.88 15.99
CA GLU A 139 -15.71 -9.52 15.54
C GLU A 139 -16.01 -9.43 14.04
N ILE A 140 -15.20 -10.08 13.21
CA ILE A 140 -15.38 -10.07 11.75
C ILE A 140 -16.51 -11.00 11.26
N GLY A 141 -16.99 -11.90 12.13
CA GLY A 141 -18.02 -12.88 11.82
C GLY A 141 -17.56 -14.00 10.88
N VAL A 142 -16.28 -14.41 10.93
CA VAL A 142 -15.79 -15.55 10.12
C VAL A 142 -15.03 -16.58 10.96
N PRO A 143 -15.18 -17.90 10.68
CA PRO A 143 -14.40 -18.93 11.35
C PRO A 143 -12.90 -18.78 11.10
N ALA A 144 -12.07 -19.17 12.07
CA ALA A 144 -10.61 -19.10 11.96
C ALA A 144 -10.05 -19.82 10.73
N ARG A 145 -10.67 -20.93 10.29
CA ARG A 145 -10.30 -21.64 9.05
C ARG A 145 -10.48 -20.74 7.83
N THR A 146 -11.62 -20.05 7.71
CA THR A 146 -11.92 -19.12 6.62
C THR A 146 -10.93 -17.97 6.60
N LEU A 147 -10.65 -17.38 7.77
CA LEU A 147 -9.69 -16.28 7.88
C LEU A 147 -8.28 -16.70 7.46
N ARG A 148 -7.80 -17.89 7.90
CA ARG A 148 -6.49 -18.42 7.48
C ARG A 148 -6.40 -18.61 5.98
N VAL A 149 -7.43 -19.17 5.34
CA VAL A 149 -7.48 -19.34 3.88
C VAL A 149 -7.47 -17.99 3.17
N CYS A 150 -8.25 -17.01 3.67
CA CYS A 150 -8.28 -15.67 3.09
C CYS A 150 -6.92 -14.97 3.22
N CYS A 151 -6.31 -14.99 4.41
CA CYS A 151 -4.97 -14.43 4.63
C CYS A 151 -3.91 -15.11 3.75
N ALA A 152 -3.90 -16.44 3.66
CA ALA A 152 -2.94 -17.14 2.81
C ALA A 152 -3.09 -16.77 1.32
N ALA A 153 -4.35 -16.67 0.84
CA ALA A 153 -4.63 -16.32 -0.54
C ALA A 153 -4.36 -14.82 -0.85
N TYR A 154 -4.63 -13.93 0.11
CA TYR A 154 -4.63 -12.48 -0.10
C TYR A 154 -3.31 -11.82 0.31
N LEU A 155 -2.75 -12.24 1.46
CA LEU A 155 -1.53 -11.70 2.06
C LEU A 155 -0.31 -12.62 1.92
N GLY A 156 -0.53 -13.89 1.55
CA GLY A 156 0.54 -14.87 1.44
C GLY A 156 1.09 -15.39 2.76
N CYS A 157 0.49 -15.03 3.89
CA CYS A 157 0.92 -15.44 5.23
C CYS A 157 -0.28 -15.77 6.13
N SER A 158 -0.01 -16.29 7.33
CA SER A 158 -1.05 -16.57 8.31
C SER A 158 -1.56 -15.27 8.98
N PRO A 159 -2.78 -15.25 9.54
CA PRO A 159 -3.30 -14.06 10.24
C PRO A 159 -2.40 -13.61 11.39
N LEU A 160 -1.82 -14.56 12.13
CA LEU A 160 -0.91 -14.27 13.24
C LEU A 160 0.41 -13.69 12.76
N GLU A 161 0.95 -14.21 11.65
CA GLU A 161 2.18 -13.67 11.06
C GLU A 161 1.93 -12.26 10.53
N TYR A 162 0.81 -12.01 9.86
CA TYR A 162 0.43 -10.67 9.43
C TYR A 162 0.32 -9.69 10.61
N ALA A 163 -0.42 -10.06 11.67
CA ALA A 163 -0.54 -9.25 12.87
C ALA A 163 0.81 -8.97 13.54
N ARG A 164 1.73 -9.94 13.50
CA ARG A 164 3.11 -9.78 13.98
C ARG A 164 3.91 -8.81 13.11
N LEU A 165 3.84 -8.93 11.79
CA LEU A 165 4.50 -8.03 10.84
C LEU A 165 3.97 -6.60 10.99
N ARG A 166 2.65 -6.43 11.18
CA ARG A 166 2.02 -5.13 11.43
C ARG A 166 2.55 -4.50 12.74
N ARG A 167 2.62 -5.27 13.83
CA ARG A 167 3.24 -4.82 15.09
C ARG A 167 4.70 -4.41 14.95
N LEU A 168 5.51 -5.18 14.19
CA LEU A 168 6.90 -4.81 13.92
C LEU A 168 7.02 -3.48 13.15
N ASN A 169 6.14 -3.24 12.18
CA ASN A 169 6.11 -1.98 11.43
C ASN A 169 5.67 -0.79 12.31
N LEU A 170 4.66 -0.96 13.16
CA LEU A 170 4.22 0.09 14.09
C LEU A 170 5.29 0.39 15.15
N ALA A 171 5.97 -0.64 15.66
CA ALA A 171 7.11 -0.47 16.55
C ALA A 171 8.24 0.32 15.84
N ARG A 172 8.53 0.02 14.58
CA ARG A 172 9.51 0.79 13.78
C ARG A 172 9.11 2.27 13.65
N LEU A 173 7.86 2.56 13.33
CA LEU A 173 7.37 3.94 13.25
C LEU A 173 7.49 4.68 14.59
N THR A 174 7.23 3.97 15.70
CA THR A 174 7.41 4.52 17.05
C THR A 174 8.88 4.82 17.33
N LEU A 175 9.79 3.88 17.02
CA LEU A 175 11.24 4.07 17.20
C LEU A 175 11.78 5.24 16.36
N ILE A 176 11.28 5.41 15.13
CA ILE A 176 11.69 6.52 14.25
C ILE A 176 11.27 7.89 14.84
N LYS A 177 10.10 7.95 15.49
CA LYS A 177 9.55 9.20 16.05
C LYS A 177 10.00 9.48 17.48
N ALA A 178 10.45 8.47 18.20
CA ALA A 178 10.85 8.55 19.60
C ALA A 178 12.12 9.39 19.83
N ASP A 179 12.25 9.93 21.04
CA ASP A 179 13.51 10.50 21.53
C ASP A 179 14.37 9.39 22.15
N PRO A 180 15.59 9.14 21.64
CA PRO A 180 16.51 8.14 22.19
C PRO A 180 16.91 8.36 23.65
N ARG A 181 16.77 9.59 24.17
CA ARG A 181 17.09 9.91 25.57
C ARG A 181 15.97 9.56 26.54
N ALA A 182 14.73 9.52 26.05
CA ALA A 182 13.54 9.31 26.87
C ALA A 182 12.88 7.95 26.63
N THR A 183 13.20 7.26 25.53
CA THR A 183 12.51 6.02 25.12
C THR A 183 13.47 4.84 25.08
N SER A 184 13.05 3.70 25.66
CA SER A 184 13.80 2.45 25.55
C SER A 184 13.23 1.52 24.49
N VAL A 185 14.10 0.75 23.82
CA VAL A 185 13.67 -0.30 22.87
C VAL A 185 12.77 -1.34 23.55
N ALA A 186 13.01 -1.66 24.82
CA ALA A 186 12.22 -2.62 25.58
C ALA A 186 10.81 -2.12 25.90
N GLU A 187 10.66 -0.82 26.14
CA GLU A 187 9.35 -0.18 26.31
C GLU A 187 8.55 -0.20 25.00
N VAL A 188 9.17 0.18 23.88
CA VAL A 188 8.50 0.12 22.57
C VAL A 188 8.14 -1.33 22.20
N ALA A 189 8.98 -2.30 22.51
CA ALA A 189 8.64 -3.71 22.29
C ALA A 189 7.37 -4.09 23.07
N ARG A 190 7.30 -3.73 24.36
CA ARG A 190 6.16 -4.05 25.22
C ARG A 190 4.88 -3.34 24.79
N SER A 191 4.94 -2.06 24.45
CA SER A 191 3.76 -1.30 24.02
C SER A 191 3.16 -1.83 22.72
N HIS A 192 3.97 -2.46 21.87
CA HIS A 192 3.52 -3.14 20.64
C HIS A 192 3.27 -4.64 20.83
N GLY A 193 3.11 -5.12 22.07
CA GLY A 193 2.69 -6.49 22.37
C GLY A 193 3.80 -7.54 22.23
N PHE A 194 5.08 -7.15 22.32
CA PHE A 194 6.20 -8.08 22.42
C PHE A 194 6.68 -8.19 23.87
N SER A 195 6.39 -9.32 24.51
CA SER A 195 6.79 -9.58 25.90
C SER A 195 8.29 -9.79 26.10
N GLN A 196 8.99 -10.28 25.07
CA GLN A 196 10.41 -10.62 25.13
C GLN A 196 11.24 -9.70 24.20
N PRO A 197 11.91 -8.66 24.74
CA PRO A 197 12.66 -7.69 23.95
C PRO A 197 13.75 -8.31 23.05
N GLY A 198 14.42 -9.37 23.50
CA GLY A 198 15.43 -10.08 22.69
C GLY A 198 14.83 -10.74 21.44
N ARG A 199 13.66 -11.40 21.58
CA ARG A 199 12.95 -12.00 20.43
C ARG A 199 12.40 -10.94 19.50
N PHE A 200 11.93 -9.83 20.04
CA PHE A 200 11.56 -8.65 19.26
C PHE A 200 12.74 -8.16 18.43
N ALA A 201 13.89 -7.91 19.05
CA ALA A 201 15.08 -7.40 18.36
C ALA A 201 15.56 -8.35 17.24
N GLY A 202 15.53 -9.67 17.49
CA GLY A 202 15.87 -10.66 16.46
C GLY A 202 14.86 -10.70 15.30
N ALA A 203 13.56 -10.63 15.59
CA ALA A 203 12.53 -10.58 14.55
C ALA A 203 12.59 -9.27 13.74
N TYR A 204 12.81 -8.15 14.42
CA TYR A 204 12.98 -6.83 13.84
C TYR A 204 14.17 -6.80 12.88
N ARG A 205 15.33 -7.29 13.31
CA ARG A 205 16.54 -7.34 12.48
C ARG A 205 16.34 -8.19 11.24
N ARG A 206 15.70 -9.35 11.36
CA ARG A 206 15.38 -10.20 10.20
C ARG A 206 14.47 -9.50 9.19
N LEU A 207 13.52 -8.69 9.65
CA LEU A 207 12.56 -8.02 8.78
C LEU A 207 13.14 -6.75 8.13
N PHE A 208 13.93 -5.97 8.88
CA PHE A 208 14.34 -4.62 8.47
C PHE A 208 15.82 -4.47 8.14
N GLY A 209 16.62 -5.52 8.37
CA GLY A 209 18.07 -5.50 8.12
C GLY A 209 18.90 -4.74 9.15
N GLU A 210 18.28 -4.09 10.14
CA GLU A 210 18.96 -3.30 11.18
C GLU A 210 18.41 -3.62 12.58
N ALA A 211 19.18 -3.30 13.62
CA ALA A 211 18.71 -3.48 15.00
C ALA A 211 17.73 -2.34 15.40
N PRO A 212 16.75 -2.60 16.28
CA PRO A 212 15.83 -1.56 16.75
C PRO A 212 16.54 -0.35 17.38
N LEU A 213 17.64 -0.61 18.10
CA LEU A 213 18.47 0.43 18.70
C LEU A 213 19.12 1.33 17.64
N THR A 214 19.55 0.75 16.52
CA THR A 214 20.09 1.50 15.38
C THR A 214 19.01 2.44 14.80
N THR A 215 17.78 1.94 14.62
CA THR A 215 16.66 2.77 14.17
C THR A 215 16.40 3.93 15.13
N LEU A 216 16.37 3.66 16.44
CA LEU A 216 16.15 4.68 17.48
C LEU A 216 17.25 5.75 17.44
N LEU A 217 18.52 5.34 17.39
CA LEU A 217 19.66 6.25 17.40
C LEU A 217 19.83 7.07 16.12
N ARG A 218 19.19 6.69 15.02
CA ARG A 218 19.35 7.34 13.70
C ARG A 218 18.96 8.82 13.69
N ARG A 219 18.08 9.26 14.60
CA ARG A 219 17.74 10.69 14.74
C ARG A 219 18.90 11.51 15.28
N LYS A 220 19.83 10.90 16.03
CA LYS A 220 21.02 11.59 16.56
C LYS A 220 21.92 12.12 15.44
N SER A 221 21.94 11.47 14.27
CA SER A 221 22.77 11.86 13.13
C SER A 221 22.21 13.03 12.33
N ILE A 222 20.88 13.15 12.22
CA ILE A 222 20.24 14.19 11.38
C ILE A 222 20.19 15.53 12.11
N SER A 223 20.08 15.53 13.45
CA SER A 223 20.06 16.77 14.25
C SER A 223 21.43 17.27 14.70
N ALA A 224 22.52 16.50 14.50
CA ALA A 224 23.88 16.93 14.82
C ALA A 224 24.62 17.58 13.64
N GLU A 225 24.03 17.58 12.45
CA GLU A 225 24.58 18.17 11.21
C GLU A 225 23.88 19.49 10.84
N SER A 226 23.08 20.05 11.75
CA SER A 226 22.31 21.30 11.57
C SER A 226 22.43 22.26 12.76
N ALA A 227 23.51 22.15 13.53
CA ALA A 227 23.90 23.09 14.58
C ALA A 227 25.39 23.43 14.39
#